data_AF-A0A2M8N8D6-F1
#
_entry.id   AF-A0A2M8N8D6-F1
#
_cell.length_a   1.000
_cell.length_b   1.000
_cell.length_c   1.000
_cell.angle_alpha   90.00
_cell.angle_beta   90.00
_cell.angle_gamma   90.00
#
_symmetry.space_group_name_H-M   'P 1'
#
loop_
_entity.id
_entity.type
_entity.pdbx_description
1 polymer ?
#
loop_
_entity_poly.entity_id
_entity_poly.type
_entity_poly.pdbx_seq_one_letter_code
_entity_poly.pdbx_strand_id
1 'polypeptide(L)'
;MTSFVPMPSKRKRGVLRWVIFAVHMLPFALIILLYPTLEALFANTMLRLGMLSWGMLVVLHLIIVSVLDFRENIQFYRRERARQQMIAAQKKRQRMMSQLYVTPTDDETL
;
A
#
# COMPACT_ATOMS: atom_id res chain seq x y z
N MET A 1 -35.04 2.15 2.90
CA MET A 1 -33.86 3.01 2.71
C MET A 1 -32.62 2.14 2.83
N THR A 2 -32.03 1.74 1.70
CA THR A 2 -30.78 0.97 1.67
C THR A 2 -29.61 1.94 1.76
N SER A 3 -28.91 1.94 2.89
CA SER A 3 -27.70 2.73 3.07
C SER A 3 -26.64 2.25 2.09
N PHE A 4 -26.38 3.02 1.04
CA PHE A 4 -25.23 2.82 0.16
C PHE A 4 -23.98 3.14 0.97
N VAL A 5 -23.35 2.13 1.57
CA VAL A 5 -22.03 2.29 2.17
C VAL A 5 -21.04 2.34 1.01
N PRO A 6 -20.44 3.51 0.70
CA PRO A 6 -19.52 3.61 -0.42
C PRO A 6 -18.34 2.69 -0.14
N MET A 7 -18.16 1.66 -0.98
CA MET A 7 -17.02 0.77 -0.84
C MET A 7 -15.74 1.61 -0.95
N PRO A 8 -14.83 1.56 0.05
CA PRO A 8 -13.63 2.37 0.05
C PRO A 8 -12.81 2.05 -1.21
N SER A 9 -12.33 3.10 -1.86
CA SER A 9 -11.42 2.99 -3.01
C SER A 9 -10.22 2.10 -2.65
N LYS A 10 -9.64 1.39 -3.64
CA LYS A 10 -8.57 0.39 -3.39
C LYS A 10 -7.44 0.91 -2.49
N ARG A 11 -7.06 2.18 -2.64
CA ARG A 11 -6.08 2.88 -1.78
C ARG A 11 -6.51 2.99 -0.31
N LYS A 12 -7.80 3.27 -0.04
CA LYS A 12 -8.36 3.35 1.32
C LYS A 12 -8.41 1.99 2.02
N ARG A 13 -8.55 0.89 1.27
CA ARG A 13 -8.51 -0.48 1.82
C ARG A 13 -7.13 -0.87 2.32
N GLY A 14 -6.06 -0.48 1.62
CA GLY A 14 -4.68 -0.70 2.07
C GLY A 14 -4.39 0.05 3.38
N VAL A 15 -4.74 1.33 3.45
CA VAL A 15 -4.57 2.15 4.66
C VAL A 15 -5.35 1.59 5.85
N LEU A 16 -6.59 1.15 5.64
CA LEU A 16 -7.40 0.57 6.73
C LEU A 16 -6.76 -0.67 7.34
N ARG A 17 -6.11 -1.53 6.54
CA ARG A 17 -5.38 -2.72 7.05
C ARG A 17 -4.23 -2.32 7.97
N TRP A 18 -3.46 -1.30 7.58
CA TRP A 18 -2.37 -0.76 8.40
C TRP A 18 -2.86 -0.08 9.68
N VAL A 19 -4.00 0.64 9.61
CA VAL A 19 -4.64 1.23 10.79
C VAL A 19 -5.10 0.14 11.77
N ILE A 20 -5.75 -0.91 11.27
CA ILE A 20 -6.15 -2.05 12.11
C ILE A 20 -4.92 -2.67 12.76
N PHE A 21 -3.84 -2.90 12.01
CA PHE A 21 -2.58 -3.41 12.58
C PHE A 21 -2.03 -2.50 13.68
N ALA A 22 -1.97 -1.18 13.45
CA ALA A 22 -1.49 -0.21 14.43
C ALA A 22 -2.33 -0.22 15.72
N VAL A 23 -3.66 -0.34 15.60
CA VAL A 23 -4.58 -0.44 16.74
C VAL A 23 -4.33 -1.71 17.57
N HIS A 24 -3.87 -2.80 16.96
CA HIS A 24 -3.52 -4.02 17.70
C HIS A 24 -2.08 -3.98 18.26
N MET A 25 -1.14 -3.38 17.52
CA MET A 25 0.25 -3.27 17.95
C MET A 25 0.45 -2.33 19.13
N LEU A 26 -0.28 -1.20 19.19
CA LEU A 26 -0.18 -0.24 20.29
C LEU A 26 -0.44 -0.85 21.68
N PRO A 27 -1.58 -1.51 21.93
CA PRO A 27 -1.85 -2.13 23.23
C PRO A 27 -0.91 -3.31 23.49
N PHE A 28 -0.52 -4.07 22.47
CA PHE A 28 0.45 -5.16 22.62
C PHE A 28 1.82 -4.63 23.08
N ALA A 29 2.33 -3.57 22.45
CA ALA A 29 3.58 -2.90 22.84
C ALA A 29 3.49 -2.31 24.25
N LEU A 30 2.35 -1.70 24.61
CA LEU A 30 2.10 -1.18 25.95
C LEU A 30 2.17 -2.29 27.01
N ILE A 31 1.58 -3.46 26.73
CA ILE A 31 1.60 -4.60 27.66
C ILE A 31 3.01 -5.17 27.79
N ILE A 32 3.81 -5.20 26.72
CA ILE A 32 5.22 -5.59 26.81
C ILE A 32 6.01 -4.61 27.68
N LEU A 33 5.80 -3.30 27.53
CA LEU A 33 6.48 -2.29 28.35
C LEU A 33 6.09 -2.38 29.83
N LEU A 34 4.83 -2.68 30.11
CA LEU A 34 4.29 -2.87 31.46
C LEU A 34 4.46 -4.32 31.98
N TYR A 35 5.07 -5.21 31.19
CA TYR A 35 5.24 -6.62 31.54
C TYR A 35 5.86 -6.85 32.93
N PRO A 36 6.96 -6.17 33.34
CA PRO A 36 7.53 -6.39 34.67
C PRO A 36 6.55 -6.03 35.80
N THR A 37 5.69 -5.03 35.59
CA THR A 37 4.67 -4.63 36.56
C THR A 37 3.46 -5.58 36.56
N LEU A 38 3.20 -6.24 35.43
CA LEU A 38 2.08 -7.16 35.23
C LEU A 38 2.47 -8.64 35.43
N GLU A 39 3.72 -8.93 35.79
CA GLU A 39 4.26 -10.29 35.90
C GLU A 39 3.41 -11.16 36.84
N ALA A 40 2.96 -10.60 37.96
CA ALA A 40 2.07 -11.28 38.91
C ALA A 40 0.68 -11.63 38.31
N LEU A 41 0.16 -10.81 37.39
CA LEU A 41 -1.09 -11.11 36.67
C LEU A 41 -0.89 -12.22 35.63
N PHE A 42 0.27 -12.25 34.97
CA PHE A 42 0.64 -13.27 33.99
C PHE A 42 1.18 -14.57 34.60
N ALA A 43 1.24 -14.68 35.93
CA ALA A 43 1.49 -15.94 36.63
C ALA A 43 0.44 -17.01 36.29
N ASN A 44 -0.77 -16.59 35.89
CA ASN A 44 -1.80 -17.47 35.38
C ASN A 44 -1.47 -17.96 33.96
N THR A 45 -1.32 -19.28 33.80
CA THR A 45 -1.02 -19.94 32.52
C THR A 45 -1.99 -19.54 31.41
N MET A 46 -3.28 -19.37 31.72
CA MET A 46 -4.30 -18.98 30.73
C MET A 46 -4.07 -17.57 30.18
N LEU A 47 -3.70 -16.60 31.02
CA LEU A 47 -3.39 -15.24 30.58
C LEU A 47 -2.11 -15.18 29.76
N ARG A 48 -1.09 -15.96 30.15
CA ARG A 48 0.17 -16.07 29.40
C ARG A 48 -0.05 -16.69 28.02
N LEU A 49 -0.83 -17.77 27.93
CA LEU A 49 -1.19 -18.40 26.65
C LEU A 49 -2.03 -17.45 25.78
N GLY A 50 -3.02 -16.77 26.36
CA GLY A 50 -3.82 -15.77 25.65
C GLY A 50 -2.95 -14.65 25.07
N MET A 51 -1.98 -14.16 25.83
CA MET A 51 -1.02 -13.15 25.38
C MET A 51 -0.13 -13.65 24.24
N LEU A 52 0.38 -14.88 24.34
CA LEU A 52 1.17 -15.51 23.27
C LEU A 52 0.34 -15.72 22.00
N SER A 53 -0.89 -16.23 22.12
CA SER A 53 -1.81 -16.40 21.00
C SER A 53 -2.16 -15.07 20.35
N TRP A 54 -2.38 -14.03 21.15
CA TRP A 54 -2.65 -12.69 20.63
C TRP A 54 -1.44 -12.10 19.90
N GLY A 55 -0.23 -12.25 20.45
CA GLY A 55 1.01 -11.89 19.76
C GLY A 55 1.18 -12.63 18.43
N MET A 56 0.88 -13.94 18.41
CA MET A 56 0.92 -14.75 17.18
C MET A 56 -0.08 -14.25 16.13
N LEU A 57 -1.29 -13.85 16.54
CA LEU A 57 -2.30 -13.26 15.65
C LEU A 57 -1.84 -11.91 15.08
N VAL A 58 -1.19 -11.07 15.87
CA VAL A 58 -0.61 -9.79 15.39
C VAL A 58 0.46 -10.05 14.33
N VAL A 59 1.36 -11.00 14.58
CA VAL A 59 2.40 -11.39 13.62
C VAL A 59 1.79 -11.99 12.35
N LEU A 60 0.81 -12.89 12.48
CA LEU A 60 0.10 -13.46 11.34
C LEU A 60 -0.59 -12.37 10.51
N HIS A 61 -1.24 -11.41 11.16
CA HIS A 61 -1.86 -10.27 10.49
C HIS A 61 -0.82 -9.45 9.73
N LEU A 62 0.35 -9.20 10.31
CA LEU A 62 1.45 -8.50 9.64
C LEU A 62 1.92 -9.25 8.39
N ILE A 63 2.07 -10.57 8.46
CA ILE A 63 2.44 -11.40 7.30
C ILE A 63 1.40 -11.27 6.19
N ILE A 64 0.11 -11.39 6.53
CA ILE A 64 -0.98 -11.29 5.55
C ILE A 64 -0.98 -9.90 4.89
N VAL A 65 -0.89 -8.83 5.69
CA VAL A 65 -0.85 -7.46 5.17
C VAL A 65 0.37 -7.26 4.28
N SER A 66 1.55 -7.75 4.68
CA SER A 66 2.79 -7.66 3.91
C SER A 66 2.71 -8.40 2.57
N VAL A 67 2.12 -9.60 2.55
CA VAL A 67 1.92 -10.38 1.32
C VAL A 67 0.94 -9.65 0.38
N LEU A 68 -0.14 -9.09 0.92
CA LEU A 68 -1.11 -8.33 0.13
C LEU A 68 -0.47 -7.07 -0.47
N ASP A 69 0.32 -6.34 0.32
CA ASP A 69 1.01 -5.14 -0.13
C ASP A 69 2.08 -5.46 -1.18
N PHE A 70 2.82 -6.57 -1.01
CA PHE A 70 3.78 -7.05 -1.99
C PHE A 70 3.11 -7.42 -3.32
N ARG A 71 1.95 -8.09 -3.29
CA ARG A 71 1.17 -8.39 -4.50
C ARG A 71 0.68 -7.12 -5.20
N GLU A 72 0.21 -6.14 -4.44
CA GLU A 72 -0.23 -4.84 -4.99
C GLU A 72 0.96 -4.07 -5.59
N ASN A 73 2.12 -4.08 -4.93
CA ASN A 73 3.34 -3.43 -5.40
C ASN A 73 3.86 -4.03 -6.72
N ILE A 74 3.87 -5.36 -6.86
CA ILE A 74 4.23 -6.03 -8.12
C ILE A 74 3.30 -5.60 -9.27
N GLN A 75 1.99 -5.54 -9.01
CA GLN A 75 1.03 -5.10 -10.03
C GLN A 75 1.21 -3.61 -10.39
N PHE A 76 1.54 -2.78 -9.40
CA PHE A 76 1.85 -1.37 -9.62
C PHE A 76 3.08 -1.22 -10.52
N TYR A 77 4.19 -1.93 -10.24
CA TYR A 77 5.39 -1.92 -11.08
C TYR A 77 5.12 -2.31 -12.54
N ARG A 78 4.26 -3.31 -12.76
CA ARG A 78 3.85 -3.72 -14.12
C ARG A 78 3.07 -2.62 -14.84
N ARG A 79 2.14 -1.97 -14.15
CA ARG A 79 1.35 -0.87 -14.72
C ARG A 79 2.19 0.37 -14.96
N GLU A 80 3.14 0.64 -14.08
CA GLU A 80 4.03 1.80 -14.20
C GLU A 80 4.95 1.68 -15.41
N ARG A 81 5.50 0.49 -15.70
CA ARG A 81 6.24 0.24 -16.94
C ARG A 81 5.41 0.49 -18.20
N ALA A 82 4.16 0.00 -18.22
CA ALA A 82 3.27 0.24 -19.36
C ALA A 82 2.93 1.74 -19.50
N ARG A 83 2.72 2.44 -18.39
CA ARG A 83 2.43 3.88 -18.38
C ARG A 83 3.62 4.71 -18.85
N GLN A 84 4.84 4.37 -18.41
CA GLN A 84 6.07 5.00 -18.86
C GLN A 84 6.28 4.83 -20.37
N GLN A 85 5.96 3.65 -20.92
CA GLN A 85 6.01 3.41 -22.36
C GLN A 85 4.98 4.26 -23.13
N MET A 86 3.75 4.40 -22.63
CA MET A 86 2.73 5.26 -23.23
C MET A 86 3.15 6.74 -23.22
N ILE A 87 3.70 7.22 -22.10
CA ILE A 87 4.21 8.60 -21.98
C ILE A 87 5.39 8.83 -22.92
N ALA A 88 6.33 7.88 -23.01
CA ALA A 88 7.46 7.95 -23.93
C ALA A 88 6.99 7.96 -25.40
N ALA A 89 5.98 7.14 -25.75
CA ALA A 89 5.40 7.11 -27.09
C ALA A 89 4.67 8.42 -27.44
N GLN A 90 3.91 9.00 -26.50
CA GLN A 90 3.27 10.31 -26.70
C GLN A 90 4.32 11.42 -26.90
N LYS A 91 5.38 11.44 -26.09
CA LYS A 91 6.47 12.42 -26.21
C LYS A 91 7.22 12.29 -27.53
N LYS A 92 7.43 11.05 -28.02
CA LYS A 92 8.00 10.80 -29.35
C LYS A 92 7.10 11.31 -30.48
N ARG A 93 5.78 11.11 -30.36
CA ARG A 93 4.78 11.61 -31.33
C ARG A 93 4.72 13.14 -31.37
N GLN A 94 4.78 13.81 -30.21
CA GLN A 94 4.82 15.27 -30.14
C GLN A 94 6.07 15.85 -30.81
N ARG A 95 7.25 15.25 -30.62
CA ARG A 95 8.50 15.69 -31.26
C ARG A 95 8.47 15.58 -32.79
N MET A 96 7.89 14.49 -33.33
CA MET A 96 7.72 14.35 -34.77
C MET A 96 6.75 15.40 -35.35
N MET A 97 5.61 15.64 -34.67
CA MET A 97 4.66 16.69 -35.07
C MET A 97 5.29 18.08 -35.07
N SER A 98 6.10 18.41 -34.05
CA SER A 98 6.81 19.70 -34.03
C SER A 98 7.87 19.82 -35.13
N GLN A 99 8.55 18.72 -35.52
CA GLN A 99 9.51 18.76 -36.63
C GLN A 99 8.82 18.95 -37.99
N LEU A 100 7.65 18.34 -38.20
CA LEU A 100 6.84 18.52 -39.40
C LEU A 100 6.28 19.93 -39.57
N TYR A 101 6.12 20.69 -38.48
CA TYR A 101 5.71 22.10 -38.51
C TYR A 101 6.88 23.08 -38.71
N VAL A 102 8.12 22.62 -38.53
CA VAL A 102 9.33 23.46 -38.56
C VAL A 102 10.15 23.25 -39.84
N THR A 103 9.79 22.30 -40.71
CA THR A 103 10.28 22.34 -42.10
C THR A 103 9.79 23.64 -42.73
N PRO A 104 10.67 24.63 -42.94
CA PRO A 104 10.29 25.79 -43.71
C PRO A 104 10.02 25.26 -45.11
N THR A 105 8.86 25.59 -45.66
CA THR A 105 8.65 25.60 -47.10
C THR A 105 9.64 26.59 -47.68
N ASP A 106 10.89 26.15 -47.87
CA ASP A 106 11.90 26.82 -48.70
C ASP A 106 11.49 26.62 -50.17
N ASP A 107 10.27 27.06 -50.49
CA ASP A 107 9.68 27.18 -51.82
C ASP A 107 9.14 28.63 -51.92
N GLU A 108 9.96 29.61 -51.56
CA GLU A 108 9.72 30.99 -51.94
C GLU A 108 10.89 31.52 -52.79
N THR A 109 10.64 31.42 -54.10
CA THR A 109 10.98 32.40 -55.15
C THR A 109 12.41 32.44 -55.72
N LEU A 110 12.45 31.96 -56.98
CA LEU A 110 13.05 32.58 -58.18
C LEU A 110 14.58 32.74 -58.26
#